data_AF-A0A354D161-F1
#
_entry.id   AF-A0A354D161-F1
#
_cell.length_a   1.000
_cell.length_b   1.000
_cell.length_c   1.000
_cell.angle_alpha   90.00
_cell.angle_beta   90.00
_cell.angle_gamma   90.00
#
_symmetry.space_group_name_H-M   'P 1'
#
loop_
_entity.id
_entity.type
_entity.pdbx_description
1 polymer ?
#
loop_
_entity_poly.entity_id
_entity_poly.type
_entity_poly.pdbx_seq_one_letter_code
_entity_poly.pdbx_strand_id
1 'polypeptide(L)'
;MSKVFEDKDCTEFLLQIILNRTDLKVLRVHGQYDIRNLQGRSVRLDILAVDTEERVYNIEIQRSDKGAVVKRARYNSSLIDANITEPGEKYENLCESYIIFITENDIMKAGLPIYHVDRIVKETGELFGDESHIIYVNSQIKDESALGKLMHDFSCTDAKDMNYKILADRVRYFKEDEKGVATMCRAMEEMRNETAHEKAVQIAKRMLKSGKLSYEEIAEFAELTVEEVKALDEKVIA
;
A
#
# COMPACT_ATOMS: atom_id res chain seq x y z
N MET A 1 1.89 7.98 -8.70
CA MET A 1 2.39 8.53 -7.43
C MET A 1 3.19 7.52 -6.63
N SER A 2 2.79 6.25 -6.47
CA SER A 2 3.54 5.29 -5.62
C SER A 2 5.06 5.20 -5.93
N LYS A 3 5.45 5.20 -7.22
CA LYS A 3 6.88 5.20 -7.62
C LYS A 3 7.68 6.42 -7.15
N VAL A 4 7.03 7.58 -6.98
CA VAL A 4 7.67 8.80 -6.45
C VAL A 4 8.12 8.56 -5.02
N PHE A 5 7.30 7.86 -4.23
CA PHE A 5 7.52 7.58 -2.81
C PHE A 5 8.32 6.29 -2.55
N GLU A 6 8.94 5.71 -3.57
CA GLU A 6 10.09 4.82 -3.35
C GLU A 6 11.35 5.62 -3.02
N ASP A 7 11.34 6.92 -3.33
CA ASP A 7 12.38 7.85 -2.93
C ASP A 7 12.24 8.22 -1.46
N LYS A 8 13.35 8.12 -0.74
CA LYS A 8 13.42 8.35 0.70
C LYS A 8 12.97 9.75 1.09
N ASP A 9 13.46 10.77 0.40
CA ASP A 9 13.21 12.17 0.75
C ASP A 9 11.76 12.56 0.44
N CYS A 10 11.20 12.02 -0.65
CA CYS A 10 9.78 12.19 -0.97
C CYS A 10 8.87 11.57 0.11
N THR A 11 9.22 10.38 0.61
CA THR A 11 8.45 9.69 1.66
C THR A 11 8.60 10.33 3.02
N GLU A 12 9.81 10.80 3.36
CA GLU A 12 10.01 11.62 4.56
C GLU A 12 9.11 12.86 4.51
N PHE A 13 9.17 13.62 3.42
CA PHE A 13 8.34 14.82 3.24
C PHE A 13 6.83 14.53 3.36
N LEU A 14 6.38 13.42 2.76
CA LEU A 14 5.00 12.94 2.86
C LEU A 14 4.57 12.71 4.32
N LEU A 15 5.38 11.95 5.07
CA LEU A 15 5.10 11.62 6.46
C LEU A 15 5.14 12.84 7.37
N GLN A 16 6.10 13.75 7.15
CA GLN A 16 6.19 15.01 7.91
C GLN A 16 4.92 15.85 7.79
N ILE A 17 4.31 15.91 6.59
CA ILE A 17 3.05 16.63 6.38
C ILE A 17 1.88 15.89 7.03
N ILE A 18 1.74 14.58 6.79
CA ILE A 18 0.60 13.80 7.28
C ILE A 18 0.57 13.77 8.82
N LEU A 19 1.73 13.58 9.46
CA LEU A 19 1.85 13.46 10.91
C LEU A 19 2.14 14.79 11.61
N ASN A 20 2.30 15.88 10.83
CA ASN A 20 2.70 17.20 11.33
C ASN A 20 3.97 17.13 12.22
N ARG A 21 4.95 16.32 11.82
CA ARG A 21 6.21 16.07 12.53
C ARG A 21 7.40 16.47 11.66
N THR A 22 7.92 17.69 11.82
CA THR A 22 9.07 18.17 11.03
C THR A 22 10.41 17.56 11.45
N ASP A 23 10.43 16.90 12.61
CA ASP A 23 11.55 16.17 13.18
C ASP A 23 11.69 14.75 12.64
N LEU A 24 10.63 14.20 12.00
CA LEU A 24 10.63 12.84 11.47
C LEU A 24 11.71 12.67 10.41
N LYS A 25 12.55 11.64 10.59
CA LYS A 25 13.60 11.24 9.66
C LYS A 25 13.43 9.80 9.22
N VAL A 26 13.21 9.59 7.92
CA VAL A 26 13.09 8.25 7.39
C VAL A 26 14.49 7.61 7.38
N LEU A 27 14.58 6.34 7.75
CA LEU A 27 15.80 5.54 7.66
C LEU A 27 15.81 4.76 6.34
N ARG A 28 14.73 4.02 6.07
CA ARG A 28 14.57 3.13 4.89
C ARG A 28 13.15 3.20 4.32
N VAL A 29 13.04 2.96 3.01
CA VAL A 29 11.79 2.89 2.27
C VAL A 29 11.83 1.70 1.32
N HIS A 30 10.74 0.94 1.27
CA HIS A 30 10.51 -0.15 0.35
C HIS A 30 9.18 0.06 -0.37
N GLY A 31 9.21 0.23 -1.69
CA GLY A 31 8.00 0.17 -2.51
C GLY A 31 7.64 -1.27 -2.86
N GLN A 32 6.34 -1.53 -3.05
CA GLN A 32 5.81 -2.84 -3.45
C GLN A 32 6.36 -3.98 -2.59
N TYR A 33 6.17 -3.87 -1.28
CA TYR A 33 6.70 -4.83 -0.32
C TYR A 33 5.74 -6.03 -0.17
N ASP A 34 6.13 -7.18 -0.73
CA ASP A 34 5.36 -8.42 -0.65
C ASP A 34 5.56 -9.12 0.70
N ILE A 35 4.52 -9.10 1.54
CA ILE A 35 4.47 -9.89 2.77
C ILE A 35 3.82 -11.23 2.46
N ARG A 36 4.64 -12.29 2.46
CA ARG A 36 4.17 -13.68 2.29
C ARG A 36 3.74 -14.26 3.63
N ASN A 37 2.44 -14.52 3.76
CA ASN A 37 1.93 -15.26 4.91
C ASN A 37 1.78 -16.75 4.55
N LEU A 38 2.50 -17.61 5.26
CA LEU A 38 2.48 -19.07 5.03
C LEU A 38 1.15 -19.72 5.43
N GLN A 39 0.40 -19.14 6.37
CA GLN A 39 -0.85 -19.71 6.91
C GLN A 39 -2.07 -18.81 6.64
N GLY A 40 -1.93 -17.79 5.77
CA GLY A 40 -2.97 -16.78 5.57
C GLY A 40 -2.86 -16.02 4.26
N ARG A 41 -3.53 -14.87 4.18
CA ARG A 41 -3.48 -14.02 2.99
C ARG A 41 -2.16 -13.26 2.95
N SER A 42 -1.43 -13.39 1.84
CA SER A 42 -0.31 -12.51 1.55
C SER A 42 -0.84 -11.13 1.15
N VAL A 43 -0.06 -10.07 1.43
CA VAL A 43 -0.41 -8.70 1.06
C VAL A 43 0.82 -8.03 0.46
N ARG A 44 0.59 -7.29 -0.62
CA ARG A 44 1.57 -6.38 -1.21
C ARG A 44 1.28 -4.98 -0.68
N LEU A 45 2.20 -4.43 0.10
CA LEU A 45 2.13 -3.06 0.60
C LEU A 45 2.64 -2.10 -0.46
N ASP A 46 1.96 -0.98 -0.65
CA ASP A 46 2.39 0.01 -1.64
C ASP A 46 3.74 0.62 -1.26
N ILE A 47 3.86 1.15 -0.04
CA ILE A 47 5.10 1.72 0.51
C ILE A 47 5.22 1.33 1.98
N LEU A 48 6.37 0.74 2.36
CA LEU A 48 6.77 0.50 3.74
C LEU A 48 7.98 1.38 4.07
N ALA A 49 7.83 2.28 5.03
CA ALA A 49 8.91 3.13 5.52
C ALA A 49 9.19 2.87 6.99
N VAL A 50 10.44 3.08 7.40
CA VAL A 50 10.87 3.00 8.81
C VAL A 50 11.69 4.23 9.11
N ASP A 51 11.42 4.89 10.24
CA ASP A 51 12.16 6.08 10.69
C ASP A 51 13.39 5.74 11.54
N THR A 52 14.07 6.77 12.03
CA THR A 52 15.26 6.64 12.91
C THR A 52 14.94 6.18 14.33
N GLU A 53 13.66 6.19 14.73
CA GLU A 53 13.16 5.67 16.01
C GLU A 53 12.58 4.25 15.87
N GLU A 54 12.80 3.60 14.72
CA GLU A 54 12.29 2.28 14.35
C GLU A 54 10.76 2.18 14.24
N ARG A 55 10.06 3.32 14.15
CA ARG A 55 8.62 3.36 13.89
C ARG A 55 8.35 2.98 12.45
N VAL A 56 7.26 2.25 12.22
CA VAL A 56 6.94 1.70 10.90
C VAL A 56 5.70 2.33 10.30
N TYR A 57 5.80 2.70 9.02
CA TYR A 57 4.75 3.36 8.26
C TYR A 57 4.41 2.53 7.04
N ASN A 58 3.19 2.04 6.98
CA ASN A 58 2.60 1.45 5.80
C ASN A 58 1.69 2.46 5.13
N ILE A 59 2.09 2.93 3.95
CA ILE A 59 1.36 3.95 3.19
C ILE A 59 0.71 3.27 1.98
N GLU A 60 -0.62 3.33 1.93
CA GLU A 60 -1.47 2.69 0.93
C GLU A 60 -2.19 3.76 0.11
N ILE A 61 -1.93 3.83 -1.19
CA ILE A 61 -2.50 4.86 -2.08
C ILE A 61 -3.64 4.22 -2.88
N GLN A 62 -4.88 4.56 -2.55
CA GLN A 62 -6.05 3.84 -3.05
C GLN A 62 -7.00 4.75 -3.85
N ARG A 63 -7.16 4.45 -5.15
CA ARG A 63 -8.16 5.08 -6.02
C ARG A 63 -9.57 4.53 -5.80
N SER A 64 -9.66 3.24 -5.46
CA SER A 64 -10.95 2.58 -5.22
C SER A 64 -11.19 2.40 -3.73
N ASP A 65 -12.37 2.82 -3.28
CA ASP A 65 -12.83 2.67 -1.90
C ASP A 65 -12.76 1.22 -1.40
N LYS A 66 -12.95 0.25 -2.31
CA LYS A 66 -12.86 -1.18 -1.98
C LYS A 66 -11.46 -1.58 -1.49
N GLY A 67 -10.43 -0.87 -1.92
CA GLY A 67 -9.05 -1.07 -1.49
C GLY A 67 -8.76 -0.49 -0.10
N ALA A 68 -9.58 0.44 0.40
CA ALA A 68 -9.32 1.17 1.64
C ALA A 68 -10.23 0.76 2.81
N VAL A 69 -10.88 -0.41 2.72
CA VAL A 69 -11.80 -0.87 3.77
C VAL A 69 -11.12 -1.00 5.14
N VAL A 70 -11.80 -0.59 6.20
CA VAL A 70 -11.25 -0.56 7.59
C VAL A 70 -10.70 -1.91 8.08
N LYS A 71 -11.27 -3.02 7.61
CA LYS A 71 -10.77 -4.37 7.94
C LYS A 71 -9.40 -4.66 7.31
N ARG A 72 -9.09 -4.07 6.14
CA ARG A 72 -7.78 -4.18 5.51
C ARG A 72 -6.74 -3.43 6.33
N ALA A 73 -7.08 -2.25 6.85
CA ALA A 73 -6.18 -1.50 7.73
C ALA A 73 -5.75 -2.34 8.95
N ARG A 74 -6.71 -2.94 9.64
CA ARG A 74 -6.44 -3.87 10.75
C ARG A 74 -5.60 -5.08 10.31
N TYR A 75 -5.90 -5.67 9.14
CA TYR A 75 -5.17 -6.83 8.64
C TYR A 75 -3.71 -6.50 8.32
N ASN A 76 -3.48 -5.37 7.65
CA ASN A 76 -2.15 -4.87 7.35
C ASN A 76 -1.32 -4.65 8.63
N SER A 77 -1.90 -4.01 9.66
CA SER A 77 -1.25 -3.87 10.97
C SER A 77 -0.84 -5.22 11.54
N SER A 78 -1.74 -6.21 11.57
CA SER A 78 -1.37 -7.54 12.08
C SER A 78 -0.26 -8.24 11.30
N LEU A 79 -0.18 -8.01 9.98
CA LEU A 79 0.89 -8.58 9.16
C LEU A 79 2.23 -7.91 9.41
N ILE A 80 2.23 -6.58 9.62
CA ILE A 80 3.42 -5.81 9.93
C ILE A 80 4.00 -6.27 11.26
N ASP A 81 3.17 -6.34 12.32
CA ASP A 81 3.59 -6.84 13.63
C ASP A 81 4.18 -8.25 13.55
N ALA A 82 3.55 -9.14 12.76
CA ALA A 82 3.98 -10.52 12.61
C ALA A 82 5.25 -10.72 11.76
N ASN A 83 5.61 -9.76 10.91
CA ASN A 83 6.77 -9.88 10.00
C ASN A 83 7.97 -9.02 10.41
N ILE A 84 7.77 -8.08 11.33
CA ILE A 84 8.85 -7.27 11.89
C ILE A 84 9.45 -7.93 13.12
N THR A 85 8.67 -8.71 13.86
CA THR A 85 9.14 -9.38 15.06
C THR A 85 9.85 -10.70 14.77
N GLU A 86 10.90 -10.97 15.54
CA GLU A 86 11.57 -12.27 15.52
C GLU A 86 10.96 -13.26 16.53
N PRO A 87 11.02 -14.59 16.26
CA PRO A 87 10.54 -15.59 17.21
C PRO A 87 11.20 -15.46 18.58
N GLY A 88 10.38 -15.23 19.61
CA GLY A 88 10.84 -15.11 21.00
C GLY A 88 11.06 -13.67 21.47
N GLU A 89 10.84 -12.66 20.62
CA GLU A 89 10.77 -11.28 21.06
C GLU A 89 9.59 -11.03 22.00
N LYS A 90 9.78 -10.05 22.88
CA LYS A 90 8.77 -9.63 23.83
C LYS A 90 7.79 -8.66 23.18
N TYR A 91 6.52 -8.73 23.55
CA TYR A 91 5.49 -7.84 22.98
C TYR A 91 5.75 -6.36 23.29
N GLU A 92 6.42 -6.06 24.40
CA GLU A 92 6.82 -4.69 24.76
C GLU A 92 7.86 -4.09 23.81
N ASN A 93 8.46 -4.90 22.93
CA ASN A 93 9.39 -4.46 21.90
C ASN A 93 8.72 -4.29 20.53
N LEU A 94 7.40 -4.47 20.43
CA LEU A 94 6.68 -4.18 19.18
C LEU A 94 6.89 -2.72 18.81
N CYS A 95 7.27 -2.47 17.56
CA CYS A 95 7.45 -1.12 17.06
C CYS A 95 6.11 -0.38 16.98
N GLU A 96 6.13 0.92 17.31
CA GLU A 96 5.03 1.81 16.99
C GLU A 96 4.75 1.79 15.48
N SER A 97 3.49 1.58 15.10
CA SER A 97 3.11 1.34 13.71
C SER A 97 1.98 2.23 13.24
N TYR A 98 2.06 2.64 11.97
CA TYR A 98 1.11 3.53 11.31
C TYR A 98 0.62 2.90 10.01
N ILE A 99 -0.70 2.70 9.91
CA ILE A 99 -1.34 2.32 8.65
C ILE A 99 -2.02 3.54 8.06
N ILE A 100 -1.45 4.10 7.00
CA ILE A 100 -1.86 5.35 6.39
C ILE A 100 -2.49 5.05 5.03
N PHE A 101 -3.81 5.24 4.92
CA PHE A 101 -4.51 5.19 3.64
C PHE A 101 -4.66 6.58 3.06
N ILE A 102 -4.10 6.82 1.88
CA ILE A 102 -4.37 8.02 1.07
C ILE A 102 -5.40 7.65 0.02
N THR A 103 -6.62 8.19 0.16
CA THR A 103 -7.77 7.76 -0.63
C THR A 103 -8.24 8.86 -1.55
N GLU A 104 -8.66 8.49 -2.76
CA GLU A 104 -9.19 9.44 -3.75
C GLU A 104 -10.52 10.06 -3.31
N ASN A 105 -11.36 9.30 -2.59
CA ASN A 105 -12.64 9.74 -2.05
C ASN A 105 -12.62 9.81 -0.52
N ASP A 106 -13.57 10.55 0.06
CA ASP A 106 -13.85 10.53 1.49
C ASP A 106 -14.51 9.20 1.92
N ILE A 107 -13.70 8.23 2.34
CA ILE A 107 -14.17 6.92 2.82
C ILE A 107 -14.96 7.02 4.14
N MET A 108 -14.61 7.99 4.99
CA MET A 108 -15.23 8.17 6.30
C MET A 108 -16.51 9.03 6.21
N LYS A 109 -16.70 9.75 5.11
CA LYS A 109 -17.88 10.57 4.78
C LYS A 109 -18.16 11.67 5.80
N ALA A 110 -17.11 12.20 6.42
CA ALA A 110 -17.23 13.28 7.41
C ALA A 110 -16.73 14.64 6.88
N GLY A 111 -16.23 14.71 5.64
CA GLY A 111 -15.78 15.94 5.01
C GLY A 111 -14.51 16.54 5.60
N LEU A 112 -13.67 15.74 6.25
CA LEU A 112 -12.39 16.16 6.84
C LEU A 112 -11.22 15.74 5.93
N PRO A 113 -10.09 16.46 5.97
CA PRO A 113 -8.93 16.16 5.13
C PRO A 113 -8.14 14.95 5.65
N ILE A 114 -8.24 14.67 6.95
CA ILE A 114 -7.51 13.59 7.61
C ILE A 114 -8.32 13.06 8.81
N TYR A 115 -8.20 11.76 9.06
CA TYR A 115 -8.83 11.04 10.15
C TYR A 115 -7.78 10.20 10.87
N HIS A 116 -7.69 10.37 12.19
CA HIS A 116 -6.86 9.54 13.07
C HIS A 116 -7.77 8.58 13.82
N VAL A 117 -7.41 7.30 13.82
CA VAL A 117 -8.19 6.24 14.46
C VAL A 117 -7.28 5.53 15.45
N ASP A 118 -7.51 5.83 16.72
CA ASP A 118 -6.83 5.26 17.86
C ASP A 118 -7.80 4.45 18.73
N ARG A 119 -7.27 3.48 19.48
CA ARG A 119 -8.06 2.69 20.42
C ARG A 119 -8.18 3.42 21.75
N ILE A 120 -9.36 3.34 22.34
CA ILE A 120 -9.65 3.92 23.66
C ILE A 120 -10.21 2.86 24.60
N VAL A 121 -9.95 3.03 25.89
CA VAL A 121 -10.63 2.32 26.97
C VAL A 121 -12.02 2.95 27.11
N LYS A 122 -13.08 2.19 26.88
CA LYS A 122 -14.44 2.73 26.80
C LYS A 122 -14.93 3.31 28.13
N GLU A 123 -14.49 2.72 29.22
CA GLU A 123 -14.92 3.03 30.58
C GLU A 123 -14.26 4.30 31.11
N THR A 124 -13.01 4.57 30.74
CA THR A 124 -12.25 5.75 31.20
C THR A 124 -12.16 6.85 30.15
N GLY A 125 -12.33 6.51 28.87
CA GLY A 125 -12.09 7.41 27.74
C GLY A 125 -10.62 7.65 27.44
N GLU A 126 -9.70 6.98 28.15
CA GLU A 126 -8.27 7.12 27.95
C GLU A 126 -7.80 6.38 26.70
N LEU A 127 -6.71 6.87 26.09
CA LEU A 127 -6.05 6.15 25.01
C LEU A 127 -5.55 4.81 25.52
N PHE A 128 -5.76 3.76 24.72
CA PHE A 128 -5.33 2.41 25.07
C PHE A 128 -3.80 2.27 25.09
N GLY A 129 -3.09 3.08 24.29
CA GLY A 129 -1.63 3.17 24.32
C GLY A 129 -0.92 1.95 23.73
N ASP A 130 -1.52 1.27 22.76
CA ASP A 130 -0.90 0.11 22.07
C ASP A 130 -0.07 0.50 20.85
N GLU A 131 0.24 1.79 20.68
CA GLU A 131 1.17 2.30 19.66
C GLU A 131 0.83 1.88 18.21
N SER A 132 -0.43 1.52 17.98
CA SER A 132 -0.98 1.10 16.69
C SER A 132 -1.94 2.17 16.17
N HIS A 133 -1.52 2.90 15.13
CA HIS A 133 -2.26 4.02 14.57
C HIS A 133 -2.82 3.70 13.19
N ILE A 134 -4.06 4.11 12.92
CA ILE A 134 -4.64 4.07 11.57
C ILE A 134 -5.01 5.48 11.16
N ILE A 135 -4.53 5.90 9.98
CA ILE A 135 -4.77 7.23 9.42
C ILE A 135 -5.44 7.10 8.06
N TYR A 136 -6.49 7.87 7.83
CA TYR A 136 -7.10 8.04 6.51
C TYR A 136 -6.95 9.48 6.05
N VAL A 137 -6.35 9.68 4.89
CA VAL A 137 -6.19 10.98 4.24
C VAL A 137 -7.15 11.07 3.07
N ASN A 138 -7.98 12.12 3.07
CA ASN A 138 -8.98 12.38 2.05
C ASN A 138 -8.41 13.31 0.96
N SER A 139 -8.11 12.75 -0.21
CA SER A 139 -7.49 13.50 -1.32
C SER A 139 -8.44 14.44 -2.06
N GLN A 140 -9.74 14.46 -1.72
CA GLN A 140 -10.70 15.40 -2.30
C GLN A 140 -10.48 16.83 -1.81
N ILE A 141 -9.90 16.98 -0.60
CA ILE A 141 -9.68 18.30 0.01
C ILE A 141 -8.32 18.83 -0.45
N LYS A 142 -8.37 19.90 -1.26
CA LYS A 142 -7.21 20.55 -1.89
C LYS A 142 -7.20 22.03 -1.55
N ASP A 143 -7.23 22.33 -0.26
CA ASP A 143 -7.19 23.70 0.26
C ASP A 143 -5.74 24.23 0.37
N GLU A 144 -5.58 25.42 0.93
CA GLU A 144 -4.28 26.09 1.07
C GLU A 144 -3.39 25.50 2.18
N SER A 145 -3.88 24.51 2.94
CA SER A 145 -3.08 23.84 3.97
C SER A 145 -1.94 23.04 3.35
N ALA A 146 -0.94 22.68 4.15
CA ALA A 146 0.17 21.86 3.67
C ALA A 146 -0.32 20.51 3.12
N LEU A 147 -1.29 19.90 3.80
CA LEU A 147 -1.93 18.65 3.38
C LEU A 147 -2.80 18.86 2.13
N GLY A 148 -3.57 19.95 2.05
CA GLY A 148 -4.39 20.27 0.87
C GLY A 148 -3.54 20.44 -0.40
N LYS A 149 -2.42 21.16 -0.30
CA LYS A 149 -1.42 21.28 -1.39
C LYS A 149 -0.79 19.96 -1.77
N LEU A 150 -0.55 19.08 -0.78
CA LEU A 150 -0.03 17.75 -1.02
C LEU A 150 -1.07 16.91 -1.78
N MET A 151 -2.34 16.96 -1.39
CA MET A 151 -3.43 16.25 -2.07
C MET A 151 -3.70 16.79 -3.48
N HIS A 152 -3.49 18.09 -3.70
CA HIS A 152 -3.47 18.67 -5.04
C HIS A 152 -2.41 17.99 -5.91
N ASP A 153 -1.17 17.92 -5.41
CA ASP A 153 -0.03 17.34 -6.12
C ASP A 153 -0.23 15.85 -6.43
N PHE A 154 -0.89 15.09 -5.56
CA PHE A 154 -1.28 13.69 -5.83
C PHE A 154 -2.22 13.54 -7.04
N SER A 155 -3.02 14.57 -7.32
CA SER A 155 -3.97 14.59 -8.44
C SER A 155 -3.40 15.22 -9.71
N CYS A 156 -2.27 15.91 -9.63
CA CYS A 156 -1.62 16.54 -10.76
C CYS A 156 -1.03 15.50 -11.71
N THR A 157 -1.19 15.77 -13.01
CA THR A 157 -0.50 15.00 -14.05
C THR A 157 0.75 15.71 -14.51
N ASP A 158 0.78 17.05 -14.60
CA ASP A 158 1.99 17.81 -14.97
C ASP A 158 2.77 18.23 -13.72
N ALA A 159 4.10 18.06 -13.77
CA ALA A 159 5.00 18.49 -12.70
C ALA A 159 5.02 20.01 -12.52
N LYS A 160 4.68 20.78 -13.57
CA LYS A 160 4.66 22.26 -13.52
C LYS A 160 3.54 22.82 -12.66
N ASP A 161 2.47 22.06 -12.50
CA ASP A 161 1.29 22.46 -11.73
C ASP A 161 1.38 22.01 -10.26
N MET A 162 2.46 21.33 -9.87
CA MET A 162 2.65 20.85 -8.49
C MET A 162 3.15 21.97 -7.57
N ASN A 163 2.65 21.99 -6.34
CA ASN A 163 3.01 22.93 -5.30
C ASN A 163 4.40 22.64 -4.72
N TYR A 164 4.74 21.36 -4.54
CA TYR A 164 5.96 20.95 -3.88
C TYR A 164 7.03 20.53 -4.87
N LYS A 165 8.10 21.32 -4.92
CA LYS A 165 9.25 21.09 -5.80
C LYS A 165 9.86 19.69 -5.66
N ILE A 166 9.94 19.16 -4.45
CA ILE A 166 10.50 17.81 -4.21
C ILE A 166 9.73 16.73 -4.96
N LEU A 167 8.39 16.81 -4.96
CA LEU A 167 7.54 15.89 -5.69
C LEU A 167 7.55 16.20 -7.19
N ALA A 168 7.51 17.48 -7.55
CA ALA A 168 7.55 17.95 -8.93
C ALA A 168 8.81 17.46 -9.67
N ASP A 169 9.98 17.59 -9.05
CA ASP A 169 11.26 17.15 -9.60
C ASP A 169 11.27 15.63 -9.81
N ARG A 170 10.71 14.88 -8.86
CA ARG A 170 10.63 13.42 -8.95
C ARG A 170 9.64 12.95 -10.02
N VAL A 171 8.49 13.61 -10.16
CA VAL A 171 7.54 13.37 -11.25
C VAL A 171 8.18 13.70 -12.61
N ARG A 172 8.91 14.82 -12.69
CA ARG A 172 9.62 15.22 -13.91
C ARG A 172 10.66 14.17 -14.32
N TYR A 173 11.44 13.67 -13.37
CA TYR A 173 12.38 12.57 -13.62
C TYR A 173 11.70 11.37 -14.30
N PHE A 174 10.55 10.91 -13.78
CA PHE A 174 9.86 9.76 -14.36
C PHE A 174 9.17 10.03 -15.71
N LYS A 175 9.03 11.30 -16.12
CA LYS A 175 8.34 11.68 -17.36
C LYS A 175 9.25 12.18 -18.47
N GLU A 176 10.35 12.83 -18.12
CA GLU A 176 11.19 13.57 -19.06
C GLU A 176 12.63 13.06 -19.10
N ASP A 177 13.14 12.46 -18.02
CA ASP A 177 14.50 11.90 -17.99
C ASP A 177 14.53 10.52 -18.65
N GLU A 178 15.49 10.27 -19.55
CA GLU A 178 15.59 9.00 -20.29
C GLU A 178 15.63 7.77 -19.36
N LYS A 179 16.38 7.83 -18.25
CA LYS A 179 16.48 6.71 -17.31
C LYS A 179 15.21 6.55 -16.49
N GLY A 180 14.61 7.66 -16.08
CA GLY A 180 13.33 7.66 -15.38
C GLY A 180 12.21 7.08 -16.24
N VAL A 181 12.10 7.52 -17.49
CA VAL A 181 11.13 7.01 -18.48
C VAL A 181 11.36 5.53 -18.74
N ALA A 182 12.60 5.08 -18.97
CA ALA A 182 12.90 3.66 -19.16
C ALA A 182 12.54 2.79 -17.94
N THR A 183 12.65 3.34 -16.73
CA THR A 183 12.21 2.66 -15.50
C THR A 183 10.69 2.56 -15.44
N MET A 184 9.97 3.61 -15.79
CA MET A 184 8.50 3.59 -15.86
C MET A 184 7.99 2.65 -16.95
N CYS A 185 8.61 2.62 -18.13
CA CYS A 185 8.25 1.70 -19.21
C CYS A 185 8.36 0.24 -18.75
N ARG A 186 9.47 -0.13 -18.13
CA ARG A 186 9.65 -1.48 -17.55
C ARG A 186 8.59 -1.80 -16.51
N ALA A 187 8.33 -0.89 -15.56
CA ALA A 187 7.29 -1.08 -14.56
C ALA A 187 5.88 -1.24 -15.19
N MET A 188 5.58 -0.52 -16.27
CA MET A 188 4.31 -0.69 -16.99
C MET A 188 4.22 -2.03 -17.73
N GLU A 189 5.32 -2.54 -18.28
CA GLU A 189 5.37 -3.87 -18.89
C GLU A 189 5.20 -4.97 -17.85
N GLU A 190 5.90 -4.90 -16.73
CA GLU A 190 5.73 -5.83 -15.60
C GLU A 190 4.28 -5.84 -15.11
N MET A 191 3.67 -4.66 -14.89
CA MET A 191 2.27 -4.56 -14.47
C MET A 191 1.29 -5.16 -15.50
N ARG A 192 1.56 -4.99 -16.80
CA ARG A 192 0.76 -5.62 -17.87
C ARG A 192 0.86 -7.14 -17.84
N ASN A 193 2.07 -7.66 -17.65
CA ASN A 193 2.32 -9.10 -17.55
C ASN A 193 1.66 -9.69 -16.29
N GLU A 194 1.79 -9.03 -15.13
CA GLU A 194 1.09 -9.43 -13.90
C GLU A 194 -0.43 -9.43 -14.09
N THR A 195 -1.00 -8.38 -14.71
CA THR A 195 -2.45 -8.31 -14.97
C THR A 195 -2.93 -9.42 -15.91
N ALA A 196 -2.12 -9.76 -16.93
CA ALA A 196 -2.42 -10.87 -17.83
C ALA A 196 -2.40 -12.21 -17.08
N HIS A 197 -1.38 -12.43 -16.25
CA HIS A 197 -1.26 -13.62 -15.42
C HIS A 197 -2.40 -13.74 -14.40
N GLU A 198 -2.81 -12.65 -13.73
CA GLU A 198 -3.96 -12.67 -12.82
C GLU A 198 -5.26 -13.05 -13.54
N LYS A 199 -5.46 -12.57 -14.78
CA LYS A 199 -6.61 -12.96 -15.59
C LYS A 199 -6.56 -14.43 -15.97
N ALA A 200 -5.40 -14.94 -16.38
CA ALA A 200 -5.17 -16.36 -16.64
C ALA A 200 -5.55 -17.22 -15.42
N VAL A 201 -5.06 -16.85 -14.23
CA VAL A 201 -5.41 -17.50 -12.95
C VAL A 201 -6.92 -17.46 -12.69
N GLN A 202 -7.60 -16.35 -12.94
CA GLN A 202 -9.05 -16.24 -12.75
C GLN A 202 -9.84 -17.11 -13.74
N ILE A 203 -9.37 -17.24 -14.98
CA ILE A 203 -9.96 -18.12 -15.99
C ILE A 203 -9.79 -19.59 -15.55
N ALA A 204 -8.57 -19.98 -15.16
CA ALA A 204 -8.27 -21.32 -14.67
C ALA A 204 -9.15 -21.71 -13.47
N LYS A 205 -9.34 -20.81 -12.49
CA LYS A 205 -10.25 -21.06 -11.35
C LYS A 205 -11.70 -21.31 -11.77
N ARG A 206 -12.21 -20.60 -12.78
CA ARG A 206 -13.58 -20.84 -13.30
C ARG A 206 -13.67 -22.18 -14.03
N MET A 207 -12.64 -22.55 -14.76
CA MET A 207 -12.56 -23.84 -15.47
C MET A 207 -12.47 -25.01 -14.48
N LEU A 208 -11.61 -24.92 -13.46
CA LEU A 208 -11.53 -25.90 -12.37
C LEU A 208 -12.89 -26.10 -11.69
N LYS A 209 -13.56 -25.00 -11.33
CA LYS A 209 -14.90 -25.05 -10.73
C LYS A 209 -15.96 -25.70 -11.63
N SER A 210 -15.76 -25.70 -12.94
CA SER A 210 -16.67 -26.38 -13.87
C SER A 210 -16.55 -27.90 -13.82
N GLY A 211 -15.39 -28.44 -13.41
CA GLY A 211 -15.12 -29.88 -13.29
C GLY A 211 -15.10 -30.66 -14.61
N LYS A 212 -14.99 -29.98 -15.76
CA LYS A 212 -15.14 -30.58 -17.10
C LYS A 212 -13.84 -30.83 -17.86
N LEU A 213 -12.74 -30.21 -17.42
CA LEU A 213 -11.47 -30.16 -18.15
C LEU A 213 -10.36 -30.75 -17.28
N SER A 214 -9.38 -31.39 -17.91
CA SER A 214 -8.17 -31.86 -17.22
C SER A 214 -7.27 -30.70 -16.81
N TYR A 215 -6.30 -30.95 -15.92
CA TYR A 215 -5.34 -29.91 -15.54
C TYR A 215 -4.49 -29.48 -16.73
N GLU A 216 -4.19 -30.39 -17.65
CA GLU A 216 -3.45 -30.12 -18.89
C GLU A 216 -4.25 -29.23 -19.85
N GLU A 217 -5.55 -29.51 -20.03
CA GLU A 217 -6.43 -28.67 -20.86
C GLU A 217 -6.61 -27.27 -20.26
N ILE A 218 -6.75 -27.17 -18.94
CA ILE A 218 -6.87 -25.87 -18.26
C ILE A 218 -5.57 -25.07 -18.36
N ALA A 219 -4.42 -25.72 -18.21
CA ALA A 219 -3.10 -25.10 -18.37
C ALA A 219 -2.93 -24.53 -19.78
N GLU A 220 -3.32 -25.29 -20.80
CA GLU A 220 -3.31 -24.83 -22.20
C GLU A 220 -4.25 -23.64 -22.42
N PHE A 221 -5.52 -23.73 -22.02
CA PHE A 221 -6.49 -22.66 -22.28
C PHE A 221 -6.25 -21.38 -21.49
N ALA A 222 -5.68 -21.50 -20.29
CA ALA A 222 -5.37 -20.36 -19.43
C ALA A 222 -3.95 -19.83 -19.65
N GLU A 223 -3.14 -20.47 -20.50
CA GLU A 223 -1.71 -20.16 -20.68
C GLU A 223 -0.93 -20.18 -19.36
N LEU A 224 -1.19 -21.20 -18.53
CA LEU A 224 -0.50 -21.46 -17.26
C LEU A 224 0.28 -22.77 -17.32
N THR A 225 1.18 -22.98 -16.36
CA THR A 225 1.78 -24.31 -16.16
C THR A 225 0.80 -25.27 -15.49
N VAL A 226 0.97 -26.57 -15.73
CA VAL A 226 0.14 -27.60 -15.10
C VAL A 226 0.31 -27.58 -13.57
N GLU A 227 1.52 -27.30 -13.09
CA GLU A 227 1.84 -27.14 -11.67
C GLU A 227 1.05 -25.99 -11.03
N GLU A 228 0.96 -24.84 -11.71
CA GLU A 228 0.17 -23.71 -11.23
C GLU A 228 -1.31 -24.05 -11.15
N VAL A 229 -1.86 -24.74 -12.16
CA VAL A 229 -3.26 -25.17 -12.16
C VAL A 229 -3.55 -26.12 -11.00
N LYS A 230 -2.68 -27.10 -10.74
CA LYS A 230 -2.81 -28.02 -9.60
C LYS A 230 -2.80 -27.28 -8.26
N ALA A 231 -1.86 -26.34 -8.08
CA ALA A 231 -1.77 -25.53 -6.87
C ALA A 231 -2.99 -24.62 -6.66
N LEU A 232 -3.68 -24.20 -7.73
CA LEU A 232 -4.92 -23.44 -7.65
C LEU A 232 -6.09 -24.28 -7.15
N ASP A 233 -6.16 -25.57 -7.53
CA ASP A 233 -7.23 -26.48 -7.14
C ASP A 233 -7.13 -26.89 -5.65
N GLU A 234 -5.91 -27.16 -5.17
CA GLU A 234 -5.65 -27.44 -3.75
C GLU A 234 -6.09 -26.29 -2.83
N LYS A 235 -6.00 -25.04 -3.31
CA LYS A 235 -6.45 -23.83 -2.58
C LYS A 235 -7.96 -23.60 -2.63
N VAL A 236 -8.71 -24.30 -3.48
CA VAL A 236 -10.18 -24.21 -3.57
C VAL A 236 -10.86 -25.25 -2.68
N ILE A 237 -10.17 -26.35 -2.37
CA ILE A 237 -10.66 -27.46 -1.55
C ILE A 237 -10.40 -27.21 -0.04
N ALA A 238 -9.47 -26.33 0.33
CA ALA A 238 -9.20 -25.88 1.69
C ALA A 238 -10.06 -24.66 2.11
#